data_AF-A0A0C2GR12-F1
#
_entry.id   AF-A0A0C2GR12-F1
#
_cell.length_a   1.000
_cell.length_b   1.000
_cell.length_c   1.000
_cell.angle_alpha   90.00
_cell.angle_beta   90.00
_cell.angle_gamma   90.00
#
_symmetry.space_group_name_H-M   'P 1'
#
loop_
_entity.id
_entity.type
_entity.pdbx_description
1 polymer ?
#
loop_
_entity_poly.entity_id
_entity_poly.type
_entity_poly.pdbx_seq_one_letter_code
_entity_poly.pdbx_strand_id
1 'polypeptide(L)'
;MKTEFDVEDDILQRLKREVLVYEVISAARRENPRSVEHILHMVDKGYNQYFKYIIMPYTGKSLDYIKETIVKGEFAPHTAIQIAIQTHRALKNLHEQGYIHRDVKPDNFVVGKYVL
;
A
#
# COMPACT_ATOMS: atom_id res chain seq x y z
N MET A 1 -6.02 -7.93 4.02
CA MET A 1 -7.42 -7.61 3.66
C MET A 1 -7.73 -6.24 4.23
N LYS A 2 -8.42 -5.40 3.47
CA LYS A 2 -8.93 -4.10 3.92
C LYS A 2 -10.44 -4.06 3.73
N THR A 3 -11.18 -3.47 4.67
CA THR A 3 -12.65 -3.43 4.66
C THR A 3 -13.19 -2.01 4.83
N GLU A 4 -14.37 -1.75 4.30
CA GLU A 4 -15.15 -0.53 4.49
C GLU A 4 -16.62 -0.93 4.68
N PHE A 5 -17.20 -0.58 5.83
CA PHE A 5 -18.60 -0.90 6.16
C PHE A 5 -19.56 0.03 5.42
N ASP A 6 -20.72 -0.50 5.02
CA ASP A 6 -21.76 0.31 4.42
C ASP A 6 -22.44 1.17 5.50
N VAL A 7 -22.12 2.46 5.50
CA VAL A 7 -22.79 3.49 6.28
C VAL A 7 -23.67 4.28 5.32
N GLU A 8 -24.94 4.48 5.66
CA GLU A 8 -25.99 5.03 4.79
C GLU A 8 -25.65 6.42 4.18
N ASP A 9 -24.62 7.11 4.69
CA ASP A 9 -24.15 8.44 4.26
C ASP A 9 -22.63 8.51 3.95
N ASP A 10 -21.98 7.41 3.55
CA ASP A 10 -20.56 7.47 3.20
C ASP A 10 -20.32 8.16 1.84
N ILE A 11 -20.24 9.50 1.88
CA ILE A 11 -19.89 10.39 0.75
C ILE A 11 -18.48 10.07 0.22
N LEU A 12 -17.61 9.45 1.01
CA LEU A 12 -16.20 9.33 0.67
C LEU A 12 -15.84 8.07 -0.11
N GLN A 13 -16.67 7.01 -0.09
CA GLN A 13 -16.53 5.74 -0.82
C GLN A 13 -15.06 5.38 -1.10
N ARG A 14 -14.25 5.36 -0.03
CA ARG A 14 -12.78 5.40 -0.14
C ARG A 14 -12.27 4.11 -0.76
N LEU A 15 -12.85 2.99 -0.37
CA LEU A 15 -12.46 1.68 -0.89
C LEU A 15 -12.76 1.56 -2.38
N LYS A 16 -13.84 2.18 -2.88
CA LYS A 16 -14.10 2.22 -4.33
C LYS A 16 -13.04 3.01 -5.08
N ARG A 17 -12.60 4.16 -4.55
CA ARG A 17 -11.50 4.94 -5.14
C ARG A 17 -10.21 4.15 -5.16
N GLU A 18 -9.89 3.43 -4.07
CA GLU A 18 -8.71 2.56 -4.02
C GLU A 18 -8.76 1.44 -5.05
N VAL A 19 -9.92 0.80 -5.21
CA VAL A 19 -10.13 -0.22 -6.25
C VAL A 19 -9.83 0.33 -7.65
N LEU A 20 -10.30 1.53 -7.98
CA LEU A 20 -10.05 2.15 -9.30
C LEU A 20 -8.55 2.39 -9.53
N VAL A 21 -7.83 2.86 -8.51
CA VAL A 21 -6.37 3.01 -8.60
C VAL A 21 -5.72 1.65 -8.81
N TYR A 22 -6.11 0.63 -8.04
CA TYR A 22 -5.54 -0.71 -8.17
C TYR A 22 -5.81 -1.36 -9.52
N GLU A 23 -6.92 -1.06 -10.20
CA GLU A 23 -7.17 -1.53 -11.56
C GLU A 23 -6.15 -0.96 -12.56
N VAL A 24 -5.84 0.34 -12.46
CA VAL A 24 -4.79 0.97 -13.28
C VAL A 24 -3.42 0.38 -12.96
N ILE A 25 -3.08 0.22 -11.67
CA ILE A 25 -1.82 -0.43 -11.26
C ILE A 25 -1.74 -1.87 -11.79
N SER A 26 -2.85 -2.60 -11.82
CA SER A 26 -2.89 -3.99 -12.30
C SER A 26 -2.74 -4.10 -13.83
N ALA A 27 -3.22 -3.10 -14.58
CA ALA A 27 -2.93 -2.97 -16.00
C ALA A 27 -1.45 -2.65 -16.24
N ALA A 28 -0.93 -1.61 -15.58
CA ALA A 28 0.48 -1.22 -15.67
C ALA A 28 1.45 -2.36 -15.29
N ARG A 29 1.11 -3.15 -14.26
CA ARG A 29 1.89 -4.32 -13.85
C ARG A 29 1.99 -5.39 -14.93
N ARG A 30 0.92 -5.62 -15.70
CA ARG A 30 0.91 -6.61 -16.80
C ARG A 30 1.76 -6.16 -17.97
N GLU A 31 1.81 -4.86 -18.24
CA GLU A 31 2.62 -4.28 -19.32
C GLU A 31 4.10 -4.18 -18.95
N ASN A 32 4.39 -3.64 -17.76
CA ASN A 32 5.75 -3.47 -17.26
C ASN A 32 5.77 -3.60 -15.72
N PRO A 33 6.08 -4.78 -15.16
CA PRO A 33 6.08 -4.98 -13.71
C PRO A 33 6.97 -4.02 -12.92
N ARG A 34 8.03 -3.48 -13.54
CA ARG A 34 8.97 -2.54 -12.89
C ARG A 34 8.38 -1.14 -12.68
N SER A 35 7.37 -0.74 -13.47
CA SER A 35 6.74 0.59 -13.33
C SER A 35 5.92 0.72 -12.04
N VAL A 36 5.61 -0.40 -11.38
CA VAL A 36 4.78 -0.49 -10.18
C VAL A 36 5.34 -1.49 -9.16
N GLU A 37 6.65 -1.78 -9.22
CA GLU A 37 7.27 -2.84 -8.40
C GLU A 37 7.10 -2.61 -6.90
N HIS A 38 7.08 -1.36 -6.46
CA HIS A 38 6.98 -0.97 -5.06
C HIS A 38 5.54 -0.72 -4.57
N ILE A 39 4.53 -1.02 -5.39
CA ILE A 39 3.12 -0.89 -5.01
C ILE A 39 2.56 -2.27 -4.68
N LEU A 40 1.98 -2.45 -3.49
CA LEU A 40 1.33 -3.71 -3.11
C LEU A 40 0.20 -4.03 -4.11
N HIS A 41 0.10 -5.25 -4.62
CA HIS A 41 -0.94 -5.57 -5.59
C HIS A 41 -2.26 -5.96 -4.89
N MET A 42 -3.38 -5.67 -5.55
CA MET A 42 -4.68 -6.21 -5.20
C MET A 42 -4.83 -7.61 -5.82
N VAL A 43 -5.18 -8.59 -5.01
CA VAL A 43 -5.44 -9.97 -5.47
C VAL A 43 -6.87 -10.11 -5.94
N ASP A 44 -7.82 -9.59 -5.15
CA ASP A 44 -9.24 -9.66 -5.44
C ASP A 44 -10.01 -8.56 -4.70
N LYS A 45 -11.28 -8.35 -5.04
CA LYS A 45 -12.19 -7.39 -4.39
C LYS A 45 -13.62 -7.94 -4.38
N GLY A 46 -14.39 -7.51 -3.39
CA GLY A 46 -15.79 -7.91 -3.30
C GLY A 46 -16.56 -7.12 -2.26
N TYR A 47 -17.80 -7.52 -2.03
CA TYR A 47 -18.66 -6.97 -0.99
C TYR A 47 -19.69 -8.00 -0.55
N ASN A 48 -20.28 -7.77 0.62
CA ASN A 48 -21.46 -8.47 1.10
C ASN A 48 -22.45 -7.43 1.66
N GLN A 49 -23.52 -7.88 2.33
CA GLN A 49 -24.54 -6.99 2.91
C GLN A 49 -24.03 -6.08 4.06
N TYR A 50 -22.80 -6.25 4.53
CA TYR A 50 -22.23 -5.54 5.67
C TYR A 50 -21.06 -4.63 5.28
N PHE A 51 -20.20 -5.09 4.38
CA PHE A 51 -18.97 -4.38 4.03
C PHE A 51 -18.45 -4.72 2.63
N LYS A 52 -17.70 -3.77 2.09
CA LYS A 52 -16.83 -3.92 0.92
C LYS A 52 -15.45 -4.34 1.38
N TYR A 53 -14.72 -5.09 0.56
CA TYR A 53 -13.38 -5.54 0.89
C TYR A 53 -12.43 -5.64 -0.30
N ILE A 54 -11.14 -5.50 0.00
CA ILE A 54 -10.03 -5.77 -0.91
C ILE A 54 -9.13 -6.86 -0.29
N ILE A 55 -8.82 -7.88 -1.10
CA ILE A 55 -7.85 -8.93 -0.79
C ILE A 55 -6.49 -8.50 -1.35
N MET A 56 -5.46 -8.59 -0.50
CA MET A 56 -4.09 -8.21 -0.81
C MET A 56 -3.16 -9.27 -0.22
N PRO A 57 -1.92 -9.42 -0.73
CA PRO A 57 -0.94 -10.33 -0.16
C PRO A 57 -0.69 -10.08 1.32
N TYR A 58 -0.38 -11.15 2.04
CA TYR A 58 0.16 -11.02 3.38
C TYR A 58 1.58 -10.46 3.33
N THR A 59 1.79 -9.29 3.91
CA THR A 59 3.08 -8.60 3.98
C THR A 59 3.73 -8.75 5.36
N GLY A 60 4.96 -8.26 5.49
CA GLY A 60 5.54 -8.02 6.81
C GLY A 60 4.90 -6.82 7.51
N LYS A 61 5.52 -6.41 8.61
CA LYS A 61 5.07 -5.30 9.46
C LYS A 61 5.24 -3.94 8.76
N SER A 62 4.46 -2.95 9.19
CA SER A 62 4.65 -1.57 8.75
C SER A 62 5.96 -1.00 9.27
N LEU A 63 6.49 0.04 8.60
CA LEU A 63 7.67 0.74 9.09
C LEU A 63 7.43 1.36 10.47
N ASP A 64 6.22 1.86 10.71
CA ASP A 64 5.80 2.41 11.99
C ASP A 64 5.91 1.36 13.11
N TYR A 65 5.30 0.19 12.92
CA TYR A 65 5.37 -0.91 13.88
C TYR A 65 6.82 -1.35 14.16
N ILE A 66 7.65 -1.43 13.13
CA ILE A 66 9.06 -1.82 13.30
C ILE A 66 9.80 -0.76 14.13
N LYS A 67 9.59 0.52 13.83
CA LYS A 67 10.19 1.65 14.55
C LYS A 67 9.82 1.62 16.03
N GLU A 68 8.54 1.48 16.34
CA GLU A 68 8.03 1.56 17.71
C GLU A 68 8.32 0.30 18.52
N THR A 69 8.09 -0.89 17.94
CA THR A 69 8.07 -2.14 18.71
C THR A 69 9.40 -2.89 18.68
N ILE A 70 10.10 -2.87 17.54
CA ILE A 70 11.31 -3.68 17.32
C ILE A 70 12.55 -2.84 17.60
N VAL A 71 12.66 -1.68 16.94
CA VAL A 71 13.80 -0.78 17.11
C VAL A 71 13.70 0.00 18.41
N LYS A 72 12.48 0.33 18.86
CA LYS A 72 12.19 1.13 20.05
C LYS A 72 12.89 2.49 20.01
N GLY A 73 12.81 3.16 18.86
CA GLY A 73 13.50 4.42 18.61
C GLY A 73 13.71 4.67 17.14
N GLU A 74 14.74 5.44 16.79
CA GLU A 74 15.07 5.73 15.39
C GLU A 74 15.81 4.59 14.71
N PHE A 75 15.55 4.41 13.41
CA PHE A 75 16.35 3.52 12.59
C PHE A 75 17.81 4.01 12.53
N ALA A 76 18.75 3.07 12.49
CA ALA A 76 20.15 3.39 12.20
C ALA A 76 20.25 4.16 10.86
N PRO A 77 21.20 5.12 10.71
CA PRO A 77 21.27 5.98 9.54
C PRO A 77 21.29 5.23 8.21
N HIS A 78 22.05 4.13 8.12
CA HIS A 78 22.10 3.31 6.91
C HIS A 78 20.73 2.72 6.56
N THR A 79 20.01 2.16 7.54
CA THR A 79 18.67 1.61 7.34
C THR A 79 17.65 2.68 6.97
N ALA A 80 17.71 3.85 7.62
CA ALA A 80 16.84 4.98 7.31
C ALA A 80 17.02 5.46 5.85
N ILE A 81 18.27 5.53 5.36
CA ILE A 81 18.57 5.87 3.97
C ILE A 81 17.99 4.82 3.01
N GLN A 82 18.15 3.53 3.30
CA GLN A 82 17.58 2.47 2.46
C GLN A 82 16.05 2.50 2.41
N ILE A 83 15.40 2.79 3.55
CA ILE A 83 13.97 3.02 3.63
C ILE A 83 13.59 4.21 2.75
N ALA A 84 14.26 5.36 2.88
CA ALA A 84 13.97 6.56 2.12
C ALA A 84 14.09 6.35 0.60
N ILE A 85 15.09 5.58 0.15
CA ILE A 85 15.25 5.24 -1.27
C ILE A 85 14.05 4.41 -1.76
N GLN A 86 13.63 3.41 -1.00
CA GLN A 86 12.51 2.55 -1.40
C GLN A 86 11.16 3.26 -1.34
N THR A 87 10.90 4.07 -0.31
CA THR A 87 9.68 4.88 -0.23
C THR A 87 9.62 5.91 -1.36
N HIS A 88 10.76 6.52 -1.72
CA HIS A 88 10.84 7.40 -2.88
C HIS A 88 10.51 6.67 -4.19
N ARG A 89 11.04 5.46 -4.41
CA ARG A 89 10.71 4.65 -5.60
C ARG A 89 9.23 4.29 -5.65
N ALA A 90 8.60 3.96 -4.52
CA ALA A 90 7.16 3.70 -4.44
C ALA A 90 6.33 4.92 -4.86
N LEU A 91 6.70 6.10 -4.36
CA LEU A 91 6.03 7.35 -4.75
C LEU A 91 6.24 7.68 -6.22
N LYS A 92 7.46 7.49 -6.74
CA LYS A 92 7.76 7.65 -8.15
C LYS A 92 6.89 6.74 -9.02
N ASN A 93 6.81 5.43 -8.70
CA ASN A 93 5.94 4.49 -9.41
C ASN A 93 4.49 4.98 -9.44
N LEU A 94 3.96 5.44 -8.31
CA LEU A 94 2.57 5.94 -8.25
C LEU A 94 2.37 7.22 -9.08
N HIS A 95 3.32 8.15 -9.00
CA HIS A 95 3.29 9.41 -9.75
C HIS A 95 3.37 9.18 -11.27
N GLU A 96 4.17 8.22 -11.72
CA GLU A 96 4.26 7.83 -13.14
C GLU A 96 2.95 7.24 -13.68
N GLN A 97 2.09 6.69 -12.80
CA GLN A 97 0.73 6.27 -13.16
C GLN A 97 -0.30 7.41 -13.06
N GLY A 98 0.11 8.64 -12.74
CA GLY A 98 -0.75 9.82 -12.67
C GLY A 98 -1.49 10.00 -11.34
N TYR A 99 -1.09 9.30 -10.27
CA TYR A 99 -1.76 9.36 -8.96
C TYR A 99 -0.89 9.99 -7.87
N ILE A 100 -1.52 10.68 -6.94
CA ILE A 100 -0.89 11.22 -5.73
C ILE A 100 -1.40 10.44 -4.52
N HIS A 101 -0.50 9.91 -3.69
CA HIS A 101 -0.86 9.09 -2.52
C HIS A 101 -1.68 9.88 -1.46
N ARG A 102 -1.31 11.14 -1.20
CA ARG A 102 -1.91 12.08 -0.22
C ARG A 102 -1.88 11.69 1.25
N ASP A 103 -1.54 10.45 1.61
CA ASP A 103 -1.37 10.01 3.00
C ASP A 103 -0.02 9.29 3.20
N VAL A 104 1.09 9.99 2.94
CA VAL A 104 2.43 9.41 3.02
C VAL A 104 2.90 9.43 4.48
N LYS A 105 2.95 8.25 5.11
CA LYS A 105 3.39 8.07 6.50
C LYS A 105 3.92 6.64 6.72
N PRO A 106 4.72 6.39 7.78
CA PRO A 106 5.33 5.07 8.02
C PRO A 106 4.35 3.89 8.08
N ASP A 107 3.12 4.08 8.58
CA ASP A 107 2.08 3.03 8.61
C ASP A 107 1.69 2.47 7.25
N ASN A 108 1.75 3.30 6.21
CA ASN A 108 1.31 2.94 4.87
C ASN A 108 2.42 2.25 4.05
N PHE A 109 3.61 2.06 4.63
CA PHE A 109 4.69 1.29 4.03
C PHE A 109 4.92 0.02 4.83
N VAL A 110 5.00 -1.11 4.13
CA VAL A 110 5.19 -2.43 4.72
C VAL A 110 6.44 -3.09 4.15
N VAL A 111 7.12 -3.89 4.95
CA VAL A 111 8.24 -4.70 4.45
C VAL A 111 7.72 -5.93 3.70
N GLY A 112 8.47 -6.36 2.68
CA GLY A 112 8.19 -7.61 2.00
C GLY A 112 8.26 -8.81 2.95
N LYS A 113 7.63 -9.92 2.56
CA LYS A 113 7.77 -11.18 3.29
C LYS A 113 9.19 -11.72 3.04
N TYR A 114 9.89 -12.14 4.08
CA TYR A 114 11.14 -12.89 3.92
C TYR A 114 10.83 -14.15 3.10
N VAL A 115 11.44 -14.30 1.94
CA VAL A 115 11.63 -15.62 1.34
C VAL A 115 12.83 -16.19 2.09
N LEU A 116 12.57 -17.15 2.99
CA LEU A 116 13.61 -18.06 3.49
C LEU A 116 13.98 -19.03 2.39
#